data_AF-A0A146JXS7-F1
#
_entry.id   AF-A0A146JXS7-F1
#
_cell.length_a   1.000
_cell.length_b   1.000
_cell.length_c   1.000
_cell.angle_alpha   90.00
_cell.angle_beta   90.00
_cell.angle_gamma   90.00
#
_symmetry.space_group_name_H-M   'P 1'
#
loop_
_entity.id
_entity.type
_entity.pdbx_description
1 polymer ?
#
loop_
_entity_poly.entity_id
_entity_poly.type
_entity_poly.pdbx_seq_one_letter_code
_entity_poly.pdbx_strand_id
1 'polypeptide(L)'
;QQSKNNSLEPIQLQHNSFFNAYGTEYIDFDIVQRREGPMLVDYQKKSLCFIGQNGEQITFAELGFKPCGTAYLRENLIYLYDCDLMKIKIFDIKTHQIADLGLQVTSSAFFIADSTLFYVNRNYMLAKYDLIAKTEICTELKCWTVSGHGDCVAVCNKMRTTVFEEKLGQLFKKKVANGCFEFDAAGVFCNLENDEYIDLSEKEFEVKTGREFKTESLFYTALGATYYKDLVTEERVQKMRDFDKKLGQKNPQQQAIKVKPLSETELFDRALDKADWAYVAKHSNLIKNNVGKVLSKLKDCREQAVYEIVGFQLIHTEECDITMLRQFAEAFVANGRDFGCECKGYATEVKQ
;
A
#
# COMPACT_ATOMS: atom_id res chain seq x y z
N GLN A 1 -23.88 -22.82 -6.11
CA GLN A 1 -23.55 -21.62 -6.91
C GLN A 1 -24.38 -20.40 -6.45
N GLN A 2 -24.55 -20.17 -5.14
CA GLN A 2 -25.29 -19.04 -4.55
C GLN A 2 -24.41 -18.28 -3.56
N SER A 3 -23.44 -17.50 -4.03
CA SER A 3 -22.68 -16.57 -3.16
C SER A 3 -22.18 -15.31 -3.86
N LYS A 4 -22.85 -14.87 -4.94
CA LYS A 4 -22.40 -13.69 -5.71
C LYS A 4 -23.02 -12.35 -5.28
N ASN A 5 -23.94 -12.33 -4.29
CA ASN A 5 -24.70 -11.11 -3.97
C ASN A 5 -24.16 -10.26 -2.80
N ASN A 6 -23.11 -10.69 -2.07
CA ASN A 6 -22.61 -9.93 -0.91
C ASN A 6 -21.45 -8.97 -1.22
N SER A 7 -21.01 -8.81 -2.48
CA SER A 7 -19.83 -7.96 -2.78
C SER A 7 -20.12 -6.46 -2.71
N LEU A 8 -21.39 -6.05 -2.78
CA LEU A 8 -21.79 -4.64 -2.90
C LEU A 8 -22.26 -4.01 -1.59
N GLU A 9 -22.57 -4.80 -0.56
CA GLU A 9 -22.99 -4.24 0.73
C GLU A 9 -21.83 -3.47 1.37
N PRO A 10 -21.97 -2.16 1.65
CA PRO A 10 -20.93 -1.38 2.29
C PRO A 10 -20.61 -1.92 3.69
N ILE A 11 -19.33 -1.97 4.07
CA ILE A 11 -18.91 -2.30 5.43
C ILE A 11 -18.41 -1.04 6.11
N GLN A 12 -18.95 -0.74 7.30
CA GLN A 12 -18.43 0.35 8.12
C GLN A 12 -17.02 0.02 8.59
N LEU A 13 -16.08 0.93 8.37
CA LEU A 13 -14.71 0.76 8.83
C LEU A 13 -14.58 1.10 10.31
N GLN A 14 -13.64 0.45 10.99
CA GLN A 14 -13.43 0.60 12.44
C GLN A 14 -13.02 2.02 12.83
N HIS A 15 -12.46 2.79 11.90
CA HIS A 15 -12.10 4.18 12.08
C HIS A 15 -12.07 4.92 10.74
N ASN A 16 -12.05 6.25 10.83
CA ASN A 16 -12.08 7.17 9.69
C ASN A 16 -10.69 7.46 9.08
N SER A 17 -9.66 6.71 9.48
CA SER A 17 -8.25 6.94 9.12
C SER A 17 -7.72 5.98 8.03
N PHE A 18 -8.57 5.63 7.07
CA PHE A 18 -8.18 4.84 5.89
C PHE A 18 -8.14 5.73 4.64
N PHE A 19 -7.18 5.45 3.76
CA PHE A 19 -7.12 6.02 2.42
C PHE A 19 -7.12 4.90 1.37
N ASN A 20 -7.53 5.22 0.14
CA ASN A 20 -7.56 4.25 -0.96
C ASN A 20 -6.18 4.10 -1.60
N ALA A 21 -5.82 2.89 -2.01
CA ALA A 21 -4.72 2.63 -2.92
C ALA A 21 -5.28 2.27 -4.31
N TYR A 22 -5.53 3.26 -5.15
CA TYR A 22 -6.20 3.07 -6.45
C TYR A 22 -5.36 2.24 -7.43
N GLY A 23 -6.03 1.46 -8.29
CA GLY A 23 -5.43 0.53 -9.22
C GLY A 23 -5.10 -0.84 -8.63
N THR A 24 -5.16 -1.00 -7.30
CA THR A 24 -4.90 -2.29 -6.63
C THR A 24 -6.07 -3.28 -6.71
N GLU A 25 -7.26 -2.81 -7.07
CA GLU A 25 -8.45 -3.63 -7.31
C GLU A 25 -8.21 -4.68 -8.42
N TYR A 26 -7.30 -4.38 -9.36
CA TYR A 26 -6.92 -5.25 -10.48
C TYR A 26 -5.82 -6.25 -10.15
N ILE A 27 -5.26 -6.21 -8.94
CA ILE A 27 -4.26 -7.19 -8.54
C ILE A 27 -4.97 -8.49 -8.17
N ASP A 28 -4.61 -9.54 -8.89
CA ASP A 28 -5.00 -10.91 -8.57
C ASP A 28 -4.04 -11.44 -7.51
N PHE A 29 -4.44 -11.30 -6.26
CA PHE A 29 -3.81 -11.99 -5.14
C PHE A 29 -4.60 -13.27 -4.88
N ASP A 30 -3.94 -14.42 -4.71
CA ASP A 30 -4.56 -15.68 -4.25
C ASP A 30 -5.08 -15.59 -2.79
N ILE A 31 -5.41 -14.40 -2.29
CA ILE A 31 -6.05 -14.18 -1.00
C ILE A 31 -7.53 -14.51 -1.20
N VAL A 32 -7.87 -15.79 -1.00
CA VAL A 32 -9.21 -16.40 -1.19
C VAL A 32 -10.33 -15.72 -0.38
N GLN A 33 -10.01 -14.78 0.51
CA GLN A 33 -10.94 -14.21 1.48
C GLN A 33 -11.10 -12.67 1.42
N ARG A 34 -10.52 -11.97 0.43
CA ARG A 34 -10.73 -10.51 0.32
C ARG A 34 -12.07 -10.15 -0.34
N ARG A 35 -12.64 -9.00 0.04
CA ARG A 35 -13.74 -8.36 -0.70
C ARG A 35 -13.22 -7.69 -1.96
N GLU A 36 -14.15 -7.45 -2.87
CA GLU A 36 -13.90 -6.63 -4.05
C GLU A 36 -13.58 -5.18 -3.65
N GLY A 37 -12.78 -4.50 -4.47
CA GLY A 37 -12.34 -3.13 -4.24
C GLY A 37 -10.83 -3.00 -4.04
N PRO A 38 -10.36 -1.76 -3.86
CA PRO A 38 -8.95 -1.44 -3.70
C PRO A 38 -8.43 -1.83 -2.31
N MET A 39 -7.13 -2.09 -2.25
CA MET A 39 -6.37 -2.07 -1.01
C MET A 39 -6.52 -0.70 -0.31
N LEU A 40 -6.45 -0.70 1.01
CA LEU A 40 -6.47 0.49 1.84
C LEU A 40 -5.10 0.76 2.45
N VAL A 41 -4.83 2.03 2.68
CA VAL A 41 -3.73 2.54 3.49
C VAL A 41 -4.30 2.86 4.87
N ASP A 42 -3.86 2.13 5.88
CA ASP A 42 -4.22 2.38 7.28
C ASP A 42 -3.20 3.33 7.91
N TYR A 43 -3.64 4.58 8.15
CA TYR A 43 -2.82 5.61 8.79
C TYR A 43 -2.42 5.25 10.22
N GLN A 44 -3.32 4.64 10.99
CA GLN A 44 -3.10 4.38 12.41
C GLN A 44 -2.14 3.20 12.59
N LYS A 45 -2.34 2.14 11.81
CA LYS A 45 -1.49 0.94 11.86
C LYS A 45 -0.25 1.02 10.96
N LYS A 46 -0.11 2.10 10.18
CA LYS A 46 1.03 2.30 9.26
C LYS A 46 1.19 1.11 8.30
N SER A 47 0.08 0.67 7.71
CA SER A 47 0.05 -0.56 6.91
C SER A 47 -0.78 -0.41 5.65
N LEU A 48 -0.51 -1.32 4.72
CA LEU A 48 -1.37 -1.64 3.59
C LEU A 48 -2.24 -2.84 3.98
N CYS A 49 -3.55 -2.79 3.70
CA CYS A 49 -4.46 -3.86 4.06
C CYS A 49 -5.61 -4.04 3.07
N PHE A 50 -6.19 -5.23 3.05
CA PHE A 50 -7.47 -5.52 2.42
C PHE A 50 -8.57 -5.60 3.47
N ILE A 51 -9.82 -5.49 3.02
CA ILE A 51 -10.99 -5.85 3.82
C ILE A 51 -11.45 -7.25 3.39
N GLY A 52 -11.55 -8.16 4.35
CA GLY A 52 -12.01 -9.52 4.16
C GLY A 52 -13.53 -9.64 4.10
N GLN A 53 -14.04 -10.80 3.71
CA GLN A 53 -15.46 -11.01 3.37
C GLN A 53 -16.42 -10.72 4.53
N ASN A 54 -15.97 -10.89 5.78
CA ASN A 54 -16.75 -10.55 6.98
C ASN A 54 -16.47 -9.13 7.52
N GLY A 55 -15.62 -8.34 6.84
CA GLY A 55 -15.20 -7.01 7.29
C GLY A 55 -13.90 -6.97 8.09
N GLU A 56 -13.24 -8.11 8.31
CA GLU A 56 -11.93 -8.11 8.95
C GLU A 56 -10.90 -7.30 8.14
N GLN A 57 -9.96 -6.68 8.83
CA GLN A 57 -8.80 -6.09 8.19
C GLN A 57 -7.72 -7.17 8.00
N ILE A 58 -7.33 -7.41 6.76
CA ILE A 58 -6.26 -8.35 6.39
C ILE A 58 -5.02 -7.53 6.05
N THR A 59 -4.07 -7.46 6.97
CA THR A 59 -2.80 -6.75 6.72
C THR A 59 -2.04 -7.40 5.58
N PHE A 60 -1.68 -6.58 4.59
CA PHE A 60 -0.86 -6.98 3.45
C PHE A 60 0.63 -6.69 3.71
N ALA A 61 0.96 -5.48 4.17
CA ALA A 61 2.33 -5.10 4.50
C ALA A 61 2.36 -3.97 5.52
N GLU A 62 3.37 -3.99 6.40
CA GLU A 62 3.70 -2.85 7.26
C GLU A 62 4.66 -1.90 6.55
N LEU A 63 4.41 -0.60 6.66
CA LEU A 63 5.15 0.43 5.93
C LEU A 63 6.36 0.96 6.70
N GLY A 64 6.36 0.89 8.04
CA GLY A 64 7.44 1.42 8.88
C GLY A 64 7.58 2.95 8.89
N PHE A 65 6.70 3.68 8.20
CA PHE A 65 6.56 5.14 8.23
C PHE A 65 5.10 5.52 8.39
N LYS A 66 4.79 6.79 8.64
CA LYS A 66 3.42 7.26 8.80
C LYS A 66 2.83 7.65 7.43
N PRO A 67 2.01 6.79 6.79
CA PRO A 67 1.47 7.13 5.49
C PRO A 67 0.40 8.22 5.63
N CYS A 68 0.06 8.93 4.56
CA CYS A 68 -1.08 9.83 4.52
C CYS A 68 -1.57 10.05 3.10
N GLY A 69 -2.86 10.32 2.95
CA GLY A 69 -3.47 10.57 1.65
C GLY A 69 -3.61 9.30 0.81
N THR A 70 -4.16 9.50 -0.38
CA THR A 70 -4.40 8.45 -1.36
C THR A 70 -3.09 7.88 -1.91
N ALA A 71 -3.08 6.57 -2.13
CA ALA A 71 -2.02 5.84 -2.81
C ALA A 71 -2.45 5.39 -4.20
N TYR A 72 -1.49 5.07 -5.06
CA TYR A 72 -1.75 4.67 -6.44
C TYR A 72 -0.81 3.53 -6.84
N LEU A 73 -1.35 2.53 -7.53
CA LEU A 73 -0.58 1.45 -8.13
C LEU A 73 -0.19 1.79 -9.57
N ARG A 74 1.08 1.61 -9.91
CA ARG A 74 1.57 1.55 -11.29
C ARG A 74 2.72 0.54 -11.39
N GLU A 75 2.68 -0.38 -12.36
CA GLU A 75 3.79 -1.30 -12.67
C GLU A 75 4.34 -2.11 -11.46
N ASN A 76 3.45 -2.60 -10.58
CA ASN A 76 3.76 -3.28 -9.31
C ASN A 76 4.24 -2.38 -8.16
N LEU A 77 4.26 -1.07 -8.37
CA LEU A 77 4.72 -0.10 -7.40
C LEU A 77 3.54 0.67 -6.84
N ILE A 78 3.35 0.65 -5.53
CA ILE A 78 2.39 1.49 -4.82
C ILE A 78 3.12 2.77 -4.41
N TYR A 79 2.66 3.89 -4.92
CA TYR A 79 3.13 5.22 -4.57
C TYR A 79 2.36 5.68 -3.33
N LEU A 80 3.09 6.10 -2.31
CA LEU A 80 2.57 6.48 -0.98
C LEU A 80 3.19 7.79 -0.55
N TYR A 81 2.51 8.59 0.27
CA TYR A 81 3.11 9.76 0.89
C TYR A 81 3.48 9.48 2.35
N ASP A 82 4.72 9.76 2.72
CA ASP A 82 5.24 9.73 4.08
C ASP A 82 5.05 11.10 4.73
N CYS A 83 4.16 11.15 5.73
CA CYS A 83 3.81 12.37 6.45
C CYS A 83 4.95 12.94 7.29
N ASP A 84 5.78 12.07 7.86
CA ASP A 84 6.84 12.50 8.78
C ASP A 84 8.00 13.11 8.00
N LEU A 85 8.29 12.57 6.82
CA LEU A 85 9.39 13.04 5.96
C LEU A 85 8.95 13.96 4.82
N MET A 86 7.65 14.13 4.60
CA MET A 86 7.07 14.87 3.48
C MET A 86 7.65 14.42 2.12
N LYS A 87 7.59 13.11 1.86
CA LYS A 87 8.15 12.49 0.65
C LYS A 87 7.18 11.50 0.04
N ILE A 88 7.24 11.36 -1.28
CA ILE A 88 6.60 10.23 -1.95
C ILE A 88 7.55 9.01 -1.86
N LYS A 89 7.02 7.94 -1.29
CA LYS A 89 7.63 6.61 -1.18
C LYS A 89 7.08 5.71 -2.28
N ILE A 90 7.89 4.74 -2.66
CA ILE A 90 7.52 3.66 -3.55
C ILE A 90 7.58 2.36 -2.74
N PHE A 91 6.48 1.63 -2.69
CA PHE A 91 6.41 0.27 -2.15
C PHE A 91 6.29 -0.72 -3.31
N ASP A 92 7.26 -1.61 -3.47
CA ASP A 92 7.22 -2.66 -4.47
C ASP A 92 6.42 -3.86 -3.94
N ILE A 93 5.31 -4.19 -4.61
CA ILE A 93 4.42 -5.27 -4.19
C ILE A 93 5.08 -6.66 -4.27
N LYS A 94 6.05 -6.85 -5.16
CA LYS A 94 6.74 -8.14 -5.28
C LYS A 94 7.80 -8.26 -4.20
N THR A 95 8.63 -7.23 -4.03
CA THR A 95 9.79 -7.30 -3.13
C THR A 95 9.50 -6.84 -1.69
N HIS A 96 8.36 -6.18 -1.46
CA HIS A 96 7.99 -5.44 -0.25
C HIS A 96 9.08 -4.47 0.21
N GLN A 97 9.91 -4.00 -0.72
CA GLN A 97 10.90 -2.98 -0.45
C GLN A 97 10.26 -1.61 -0.59
N ILE A 98 10.75 -0.69 0.23
CA ILE A 98 10.32 0.70 0.26
C ILE A 98 11.51 1.57 -0.14
N ALA A 99 11.29 2.48 -1.08
CA ALA A 99 12.28 3.44 -1.53
C ALA A 99 11.71 4.86 -1.57
N ASP A 100 12.59 5.87 -1.51
CA ASP A 100 12.23 7.26 -1.78
C ASP A 100 12.14 7.49 -3.29
N LEU A 101 11.08 8.15 -3.76
CA LEU A 101 10.99 8.57 -5.17
C LEU A 101 11.94 9.74 -5.49
N GLY A 102 12.42 10.47 -4.47
CA GLY A 102 13.37 11.57 -4.63
C GLY A 102 12.74 12.92 -5.00
N LEU A 103 11.41 13.03 -5.02
CA LEU A 103 10.71 14.29 -5.31
C LEU A 103 10.59 15.19 -4.08
N GLN A 104 10.65 16.50 -4.32
CA GLN A 104 10.42 17.52 -3.30
C GLN A 104 8.95 17.95 -3.32
N VAL A 105 8.18 17.40 -2.38
CA VAL A 105 6.73 17.59 -2.28
C VAL A 105 6.36 18.42 -1.05
N THR A 106 5.20 19.09 -1.08
CA THR A 106 4.70 19.90 0.05
C THR A 106 3.28 19.53 0.48
N SER A 107 2.55 18.79 -0.35
CA SER A 107 1.23 18.25 -0.02
C SER A 107 1.28 16.72 -0.02
N SER A 108 0.45 16.10 0.82
CA SER A 108 0.19 14.66 0.76
C SER A 108 -0.64 14.25 -0.46
N ALA A 109 -1.28 15.21 -1.12
CA ALA A 109 -2.09 14.97 -2.31
C ALA A 109 -1.21 14.90 -3.56
N PHE A 110 -1.31 13.76 -4.24
CA PHE A 110 -0.79 13.56 -5.58
C PHE A 110 -1.77 12.68 -6.36
N PHE A 111 -1.60 12.62 -7.67
CA PHE A 111 -2.44 11.85 -8.57
C PHE A 111 -1.58 11.26 -9.69
N ILE A 112 -1.87 10.03 -10.12
CA ILE A 112 -1.20 9.42 -11.27
C ILE A 112 -2.22 9.25 -12.39
N ALA A 113 -1.99 9.95 -13.50
CA ALA A 113 -2.71 9.76 -14.75
C ALA A 113 -1.76 9.11 -15.77
N ASP A 114 -2.11 7.93 -16.24
CA ASP A 114 -1.26 7.11 -17.10
C ASP A 114 0.17 6.92 -16.54
N SER A 115 1.17 7.57 -17.12
CA SER A 115 2.59 7.53 -16.76
C SER A 115 3.07 8.82 -16.08
N THR A 116 2.16 9.78 -15.84
CA THR A 116 2.49 11.08 -15.24
C THR A 116 1.97 11.14 -13.80
N LEU A 117 2.88 11.41 -12.87
CA LEU A 117 2.56 11.75 -11.49
C LEU A 117 2.43 13.28 -11.35
N PHE A 118 1.25 13.73 -10.94
CA PHE A 118 0.93 15.11 -10.62
C PHE A 118 1.03 15.32 -9.11
N TYR A 119 1.74 16.36 -8.69
CA TYR A 119 1.91 16.67 -7.27
C TYR A 119 2.14 18.17 -7.06
N VAL A 120 2.10 18.59 -5.79
CA VAL A 120 2.40 19.96 -5.38
C VAL A 120 3.83 20.06 -4.89
N ASN A 121 4.65 20.83 -5.60
CA ASN A 121 6.05 21.05 -5.22
C ASN A 121 6.19 22.09 -4.10
N ARG A 122 7.43 22.33 -3.65
CA ARG A 122 7.77 23.30 -2.58
C ARG A 122 7.40 24.75 -2.85
N ASN A 123 7.17 25.11 -4.11
CA ASN A 123 6.77 26.45 -4.50
C ASN A 123 5.24 26.59 -4.63
N TYR A 124 4.46 25.59 -4.17
CA TYR A 124 3.00 25.54 -4.34
C TYR A 124 2.58 25.62 -5.81
N MET A 125 3.36 24.99 -6.68
CA MET A 125 3.06 24.84 -8.09
C MET A 125 2.74 23.39 -8.40
N LEU A 126 1.84 23.17 -9.35
CA LEU A 126 1.60 21.84 -9.90
C LEU A 126 2.83 21.43 -10.70
N ALA A 127 3.43 20.31 -10.32
CA ALA A 127 4.51 19.66 -11.04
C ALA A 127 4.02 18.35 -11.65
N LYS A 128 4.65 17.96 -12.76
CA LYS A 128 4.46 16.71 -13.47
C LYS A 128 5.76 15.93 -13.41
N TYR A 129 5.68 14.66 -13.05
CA TYR A 129 6.82 13.76 -13.07
C TYR A 129 6.49 12.57 -13.97
N ASP A 130 7.26 12.42 -15.04
CA ASP A 130 7.16 11.26 -15.92
C ASP A 130 7.78 10.05 -15.22
N LEU A 131 6.95 9.05 -14.93
CA LEU A 131 7.36 7.85 -14.21
C LEU A 131 8.25 6.93 -15.05
N ILE A 132 8.28 7.08 -16.38
CA ILE A 132 9.09 6.28 -17.29
C ILE A 132 10.41 7.00 -17.56
N ALA A 133 10.34 8.23 -18.06
CA ALA A 133 11.52 9.05 -18.39
C ALA A 133 12.25 9.58 -17.15
N LYS A 134 11.60 9.53 -15.98
CA LYS A 134 12.13 10.06 -14.70
C LYS A 134 12.44 11.55 -14.78
N THR A 135 11.68 12.29 -15.59
CA THR A 135 11.84 13.73 -15.79
C THR A 135 10.75 14.53 -15.09
N GLU A 136 11.13 15.65 -14.50
CA GLU A 136 10.20 16.57 -13.84
C GLU A 136 9.97 17.82 -14.70
N ILE A 137 8.71 18.26 -14.78
CA ILE A 137 8.30 19.53 -15.39
C ILE A 137 7.42 20.28 -14.41
N CYS A 138 7.89 21.44 -13.94
CA CYS A 138 7.06 22.36 -13.16
C CYS A 138 6.15 23.15 -14.11
N THR A 139 4.85 23.21 -13.81
CA THR A 139 3.92 24.07 -14.54
C THR A 139 3.83 25.46 -13.93
N GLU A 140 3.15 26.39 -14.63
CA GLU A 140 2.82 27.73 -14.10
C GLU A 140 1.52 27.75 -13.27
N LEU A 141 0.90 26.59 -13.03
CA LEU A 141 -0.34 26.50 -12.26
C LEU A 141 -0.04 26.49 -10.76
N LYS A 142 -0.47 27.54 -10.05
CA LYS A 142 -0.52 27.53 -8.58
C LYS A 142 -1.47 26.42 -8.11
N CYS A 143 -1.03 25.65 -7.14
CA CYS A 143 -1.71 24.45 -6.67
C CYS A 143 -1.51 24.27 -5.17
N TRP A 144 -2.60 24.05 -4.45
CA TRP A 144 -2.61 23.69 -3.03
C TRP A 144 -2.78 22.18 -2.83
N THR A 145 -3.66 21.58 -3.62
CA THR A 145 -3.91 20.14 -3.66
C THR A 145 -4.25 19.72 -5.08
N VAL A 146 -3.88 18.49 -5.43
CA VAL A 146 -4.18 17.87 -6.72
C VAL A 146 -4.76 16.49 -6.48
N SER A 147 -5.83 16.19 -7.20
CA SER A 147 -6.54 14.92 -7.11
C SER A 147 -7.09 14.56 -8.49
N GLY A 148 -7.60 13.35 -8.68
CA GLY A 148 -8.08 12.95 -10.00
C GLY A 148 -8.54 11.51 -10.08
N HIS A 149 -9.09 11.17 -11.24
CA HIS A 149 -9.42 9.81 -11.62
C HIS A 149 -9.33 9.68 -13.15
N GLY A 150 -8.66 8.61 -13.60
CA GLY A 150 -8.37 8.38 -15.01
C GLY A 150 -7.61 9.52 -15.70
N ASP A 151 -8.23 10.16 -16.69
CA ASP A 151 -7.67 11.33 -17.39
C ASP A 151 -8.13 12.66 -16.80
N CYS A 152 -8.99 12.67 -15.78
CA CYS A 152 -9.49 13.88 -15.15
C CYS A 152 -8.60 14.30 -13.98
N VAL A 153 -8.01 15.49 -14.08
CA VAL A 153 -7.14 16.09 -13.05
C VAL A 153 -7.84 17.30 -12.43
N ALA A 154 -8.11 17.27 -11.14
CA ALA A 154 -8.60 18.40 -10.36
C ALA A 154 -7.43 19.12 -9.67
N VAL A 155 -7.22 20.38 -10.02
CA VAL A 155 -6.19 21.25 -9.45
C VAL A 155 -6.87 22.32 -8.62
N CYS A 156 -6.74 22.25 -7.29
CA CYS A 156 -7.30 23.22 -6.37
C CYS A 156 -6.26 24.28 -6.01
N ASN A 157 -6.63 25.55 -6.15
CA ASN A 157 -5.87 26.71 -5.72
C ASN A 157 -6.71 27.53 -4.75
N LYS A 158 -6.52 27.30 -3.44
CA LYS A 158 -7.33 27.88 -2.37
C LYS A 158 -8.81 27.54 -2.55
N MET A 159 -9.64 28.54 -2.89
CA MET A 159 -11.10 28.43 -2.98
C MET A 159 -11.60 28.15 -4.40
N ARG A 160 -10.74 27.69 -5.32
CA ARG A 160 -11.14 27.39 -6.70
C ARG A 160 -10.47 26.11 -7.17
N THR A 161 -11.27 25.25 -7.79
CA THR A 161 -10.79 24.04 -8.45
C THR A 161 -10.93 24.18 -9.94
N THR A 162 -9.87 23.86 -10.67
CA THR A 162 -9.91 23.73 -12.13
C THR A 162 -9.79 22.26 -12.49
N VAL A 163 -10.77 21.73 -13.20
CA VAL A 163 -10.77 20.37 -13.74
C VAL A 163 -10.16 20.41 -15.14
N PHE A 164 -9.17 19.55 -15.37
CA PHE A 164 -8.50 19.34 -16.64
C PHE A 164 -8.71 17.91 -17.12
N GLU A 165 -8.71 17.74 -18.44
CA GLU A 165 -8.52 16.43 -19.09
C GLU A 165 -7.04 16.33 -19.51
N GLU A 166 -6.39 15.25 -19.12
CA GLU A 166 -5.01 14.92 -19.46
C GLU A 166 -4.99 14.15 -20.79
N LYS A 167 -4.21 14.65 -21.76
CA LYS A 167 -3.94 13.94 -23.01
C LYS A 167 -2.48 14.15 -23.42
N LEU A 168 -1.74 13.05 -23.53
CA LEU A 168 -0.37 13.05 -24.07
C LEU A 168 0.58 14.01 -23.32
N GLY A 169 0.49 14.02 -21.99
CA GLY A 169 1.24 14.89 -21.09
C GLY A 169 0.68 16.32 -20.96
N GLN A 170 -0.39 16.67 -21.70
CA GLN A 170 -0.95 18.03 -21.74
C GLN A 170 -2.26 18.14 -20.98
N LEU A 171 -2.50 19.29 -20.33
CA LEU A 171 -3.69 19.56 -19.54
C LEU A 171 -4.65 20.47 -20.30
N PHE A 172 -5.84 19.95 -20.63
CA PHE A 172 -6.90 20.67 -21.32
C PHE A 172 -7.98 21.07 -20.32
N LYS A 173 -8.13 22.37 -20.06
CA LYS A 173 -9.12 22.87 -19.10
C LYS A 173 -10.54 22.50 -19.53
N LYS A 174 -11.31 21.92 -18.61
CA LYS A 174 -12.72 21.54 -18.80
C LYS A 174 -13.66 22.42 -18.00
N LYS A 175 -13.38 22.60 -16.71
CA LYS A 175 -14.26 23.29 -15.78
C LYS A 175 -13.46 24.12 -14.78
N VAL A 176 -14.06 25.20 -14.32
CA VAL A 176 -13.65 25.92 -13.11
C VAL A 176 -14.85 25.94 -12.18
N ALA A 177 -14.65 25.54 -10.93
CA ALA A 177 -15.64 25.59 -9.87
C ALA A 177 -15.08 26.37 -8.67
N ASN A 178 -15.99 27.03 -7.93
CA ASN A 178 -15.66 27.63 -6.65
C ASN A 178 -15.73 26.55 -5.56
N GLY A 179 -14.71 26.48 -4.71
CA GLY A 179 -14.52 25.40 -3.74
C GLY A 179 -13.24 24.60 -4.02
N CYS A 180 -12.77 23.89 -2.99
CA CYS A 180 -11.66 22.95 -3.11
C CYS A 180 -12.23 21.54 -3.23
N PHE A 181 -12.19 20.97 -4.43
CA PHE A 181 -12.76 19.68 -4.72
C PHE A 181 -11.67 18.61 -4.84
N GLU A 182 -11.86 17.48 -4.14
CA GLU A 182 -10.97 16.32 -4.18
C GLU A 182 -11.72 15.06 -4.58
N PHE A 183 -11.04 14.13 -5.25
CA PHE A 183 -11.65 12.88 -5.69
C PHE A 183 -11.96 11.96 -4.51
N ASP A 184 -13.21 11.51 -4.45
CA ASP A 184 -13.67 10.48 -3.54
C ASP A 184 -13.92 9.18 -4.32
N ALA A 185 -13.67 8.04 -3.67
CA ALA A 185 -13.85 6.72 -4.24
C ALA A 185 -15.28 6.47 -4.77
N ALA A 186 -16.29 7.20 -4.30
CA ALA A 186 -17.63 7.17 -4.85
C ALA A 186 -17.74 7.74 -6.28
N GLY A 187 -16.64 8.02 -6.98
CA GLY A 187 -16.66 8.44 -8.39
C GLY A 187 -17.09 9.89 -8.57
N VAL A 188 -16.78 10.74 -7.60
CA VAL A 188 -17.16 12.15 -7.58
C VAL A 188 -15.98 12.99 -7.10
N PHE A 189 -15.94 14.26 -7.48
CA PHE A 189 -15.13 15.23 -6.76
C PHE A 189 -15.98 15.86 -5.66
N CYS A 190 -15.59 15.73 -4.40
CA CYS A 190 -16.30 16.32 -3.26
C CYS A 190 -15.61 17.60 -2.81
N ASN A 191 -16.39 18.63 -2.51
CA ASN A 191 -15.89 19.85 -1.90
C ASN A 191 -15.49 19.56 -0.44
N LEU A 192 -14.31 20.03 -0.04
CA LEU A 192 -13.79 19.81 1.30
C LEU A 192 -14.48 20.68 2.36
N GLU A 193 -15.06 21.80 1.96
CA GLU A 193 -15.58 22.82 2.89
C GLU A 193 -17.09 22.79 3.08
N ASN A 194 -17.82 22.27 2.09
CA ASN A 194 -19.26 22.22 2.10
C ASN A 194 -19.76 20.91 1.47
N ASP A 195 -21.07 20.69 1.54
CA ASP A 195 -21.68 19.45 1.05
C ASP A 195 -22.00 19.51 -0.45
N GLU A 196 -21.04 19.98 -1.25
CA GLU A 196 -21.12 20.02 -2.71
C GLU A 196 -20.24 18.94 -3.35
N TYR A 197 -20.64 18.46 -4.52
CA TYR A 197 -19.86 17.52 -5.31
C TYR A 197 -20.02 17.75 -6.82
N ILE A 198 -19.10 17.21 -7.60
CA ILE A 198 -19.13 17.17 -9.06
C ILE A 198 -19.10 15.70 -9.48
N ASP A 199 -20.09 15.27 -10.26
CA ASP A 199 -20.16 13.90 -10.77
C ASP A 199 -19.24 13.73 -11.98
N LEU A 200 -18.25 12.84 -11.89
CA LEU A 200 -17.31 12.57 -12.98
C LEU A 200 -17.94 11.88 -14.18
N SER A 201 -19.09 11.22 -13.99
CA SER A 201 -19.79 10.56 -15.09
C SER A 201 -20.57 11.54 -15.98
N GLU A 202 -20.67 12.81 -15.57
CA GLU A 202 -21.42 13.84 -16.28
C GLU A 202 -20.51 14.74 -17.09
N LYS A 203 -20.91 15.03 -18.34
CA LYS A 203 -20.08 15.78 -19.29
C LYS A 203 -19.85 17.24 -18.88
N GLU A 204 -20.81 17.85 -18.20
CA GLU A 204 -20.83 19.28 -17.90
C GLU A 204 -20.15 19.66 -16.57
N PHE A 205 -19.76 18.65 -15.77
CA PHE A 205 -19.14 18.83 -14.45
C PHE A 205 -19.92 19.86 -13.61
N GLU A 206 -21.23 19.66 -13.49
CA GLU A 206 -22.08 20.54 -12.70
C GLU A 206 -21.81 20.35 -11.20
N VAL A 207 -21.83 21.45 -10.46
CA VAL A 207 -21.73 21.42 -9.01
C VAL A 207 -23.12 21.14 -8.45
N LYS A 208 -23.21 20.09 -7.64
CA LYS A 208 -24.45 19.62 -7.01
C LYS A 208 -24.32 19.69 -5.50
N THR A 209 -25.44 19.86 -4.81
CA THR A 209 -25.52 19.69 -3.35
C THR A 209 -25.82 18.22 -3.03
N GLY A 210 -25.27 17.69 -1.93
CA GLY A 210 -25.44 16.28 -1.58
C GLY A 210 -25.21 15.94 -0.11
N ARG A 211 -25.60 16.81 0.82
CA ARG A 211 -25.44 16.59 2.27
C ARG A 211 -26.06 15.27 2.73
N GLU A 212 -27.18 14.90 2.12
CA GLU A 212 -27.94 13.70 2.43
C GLU A 212 -27.18 12.39 2.14
N PHE A 213 -26.13 12.43 1.31
CA PHE A 213 -25.36 11.24 0.95
C PHE A 213 -24.11 11.05 1.81
N LYS A 214 -23.70 12.06 2.58
CA LYS A 214 -22.49 12.02 3.40
C LYS A 214 -22.78 11.38 4.76
N THR A 215 -22.10 10.29 5.06
CA THR A 215 -22.17 9.61 6.35
C THR A 215 -21.14 10.13 7.34
N GLU A 216 -21.39 9.96 8.64
CA GLU A 216 -20.41 10.33 9.69
C GLU A 216 -19.24 9.34 9.78
N SER A 217 -19.49 8.08 9.42
CA SER A 217 -18.50 7.01 9.40
C SER A 217 -18.02 6.72 7.99
N LEU A 218 -16.77 6.28 7.87
CA LEU A 218 -16.19 5.81 6.62
C LEU A 218 -16.65 4.37 6.33
N PHE A 219 -17.01 4.10 5.08
CA PHE A 219 -17.44 2.77 4.63
C PHE A 219 -16.56 2.25 3.51
N TYR A 220 -16.22 0.97 3.56
CA TYR A 220 -15.60 0.26 2.47
C TYR A 220 -16.66 -0.27 1.50
N THR A 221 -16.51 0.09 0.22
CA THR A 221 -17.40 -0.27 -0.88
C THR A 221 -16.61 -0.92 -2.01
N ALA A 222 -17.30 -1.38 -3.06
CA ALA A 222 -16.65 -1.93 -4.25
C ALA A 222 -15.77 -0.92 -5.01
N LEU A 223 -15.89 0.39 -4.75
CA LEU A 223 -15.02 1.43 -5.31
C LEU A 223 -13.92 1.91 -4.35
N GLY A 224 -13.96 1.46 -3.09
CA GLY A 224 -13.03 1.88 -2.04
C GLY A 224 -13.71 2.46 -0.80
N ALA A 225 -12.89 2.98 0.10
CA ALA A 225 -13.32 3.68 1.30
C ALA A 225 -13.89 5.07 0.96
N THR A 226 -15.10 5.36 1.43
CA THR A 226 -15.84 6.60 1.14
C THR A 226 -16.80 6.97 2.26
N TYR A 227 -17.09 8.27 2.41
CA TYR A 227 -18.21 8.77 3.23
C TYR A 227 -19.52 8.86 2.45
N TYR A 228 -19.52 8.53 1.15
CA TYR A 228 -20.65 8.70 0.26
C TYR A 228 -21.15 7.34 -0.24
N LYS A 229 -21.25 6.36 0.67
CA LYS A 229 -21.61 4.98 0.34
C LYS A 229 -22.90 4.87 -0.48
N ASP A 230 -23.84 5.79 -0.26
CA ASP A 230 -25.16 5.77 -0.91
C ASP A 230 -25.10 6.26 -2.37
N LEU A 231 -23.99 6.88 -2.79
CA LEU A 231 -23.70 7.15 -4.20
C LEU A 231 -23.14 5.93 -4.93
N VAL A 232 -22.64 4.92 -4.22
CA VAL A 232 -21.99 3.73 -4.79
C VAL A 232 -23.05 2.69 -5.20
N THR A 233 -23.77 2.99 -6.27
CA THR A 233 -24.74 2.07 -6.89
C THR A 233 -24.06 1.08 -7.84
N GLU A 234 -24.72 -0.04 -8.15
CA GLU A 234 -24.26 -1.00 -9.17
C GLU A 234 -23.95 -0.33 -10.51
N GLU A 235 -24.83 0.57 -10.96
CA GLU A 235 -24.66 1.31 -12.19
C GLU A 235 -23.39 2.17 -12.14
N ARG A 236 -23.14 2.85 -11.02
CA ARG A 236 -21.94 3.67 -10.85
C ARG A 236 -20.68 2.81 -10.80
N VAL A 237 -20.72 1.70 -10.08
CA VAL A 237 -19.62 0.72 -10.03
C VAL A 237 -19.26 0.25 -11.45
N GLN A 238 -20.27 -0.09 -12.25
CA GLN A 238 -20.07 -0.52 -13.62
C GLN A 238 -19.51 0.59 -14.51
N LYS A 239 -20.04 1.82 -14.40
CA LYS A 239 -19.55 3.00 -15.13
C LYS A 239 -18.08 3.29 -14.85
N MET A 240 -17.66 3.24 -13.58
CA MET A 240 -16.26 3.45 -13.19
C MET A 240 -15.35 2.36 -13.76
N ARG A 241 -15.75 1.09 -13.68
CA ARG A 241 -14.99 -0.02 -14.28
C ARG A 241 -14.87 0.10 -15.80
N ASP A 242 -15.92 0.53 -16.48
CA ASP A 242 -15.89 0.71 -17.93
C ASP A 242 -15.03 1.90 -18.34
N PHE A 243 -14.97 2.94 -17.50
CA PHE A 243 -14.04 4.05 -17.66
C PHE A 243 -12.59 3.56 -17.54
N ASP A 244 -12.27 2.81 -16.50
CA ASP A 244 -10.94 2.23 -16.28
C ASP A 244 -10.53 1.25 -17.39
N LYS A 245 -11.44 0.40 -17.88
CA LYS A 245 -11.16 -0.51 -19.01
C LYS A 245 -10.78 0.25 -20.28
N LYS A 246 -11.45 1.37 -20.58
CA LYS A 246 -11.12 2.22 -21.74
C LYS A 246 -9.72 2.84 -21.58
N LEU A 247 -9.30 3.13 -20.36
CA LEU A 247 -7.94 3.61 -20.07
C LEU A 247 -6.91 2.49 -20.22
N GLY A 248 -7.17 1.30 -19.66
CA GLY A 248 -6.29 0.13 -19.78
C GLY A 248 -6.09 -0.34 -21.22
N GLN A 249 -7.11 -0.22 -22.08
CA GLN A 249 -6.97 -0.50 -23.52
C GLN A 249 -5.99 0.44 -24.23
N LYS A 250 -5.80 1.67 -23.74
CA LYS A 250 -4.79 2.60 -24.27
C LYS A 250 -3.38 2.23 -23.83
N ASN A 251 -3.22 1.48 -22.74
CA ASN A 251 -1.91 1.10 -22.21
C ASN A 251 -1.83 -0.40 -21.87
N PRO A 252 -1.47 -1.26 -22.86
CA PRO A 252 -1.45 -2.73 -22.73
C PRO A 252 -0.56 -3.27 -21.60
N GLN A 253 0.30 -2.44 -21.02
CA GLN A 253 1.15 -2.80 -19.88
C GLN A 253 0.39 -2.85 -18.54
N GLN A 254 -0.86 -2.37 -18.48
CA GLN A 254 -1.74 -2.51 -17.30
C GLN A 254 -2.49 -3.86 -17.22
N GLN A 255 -2.05 -4.88 -17.97
CA GLN A 255 -2.63 -6.23 -17.83
C GLN A 255 -2.49 -6.74 -16.39
N ALA A 256 -3.54 -7.43 -15.91
CA ALA A 256 -3.68 -7.91 -14.54
C ALA A 256 -2.34 -8.47 -14.02
N ILE A 257 -1.77 -7.76 -13.06
CA ILE A 257 -0.56 -8.19 -12.38
C ILE A 257 -0.97 -9.41 -11.56
N LYS A 258 -0.60 -10.60 -12.03
CA LYS A 258 -0.59 -11.78 -11.17
C LYS A 258 0.59 -11.66 -10.23
N VAL A 259 0.31 -11.17 -9.02
CA VAL A 259 1.28 -11.25 -7.94
C VAL A 259 1.19 -12.67 -7.43
N LYS A 260 2.12 -13.52 -7.88
CA LYS A 260 2.30 -14.83 -7.25
C LYS A 260 2.53 -14.55 -5.76
N PRO A 261 1.74 -15.16 -4.85
CA PRO A 261 2.00 -15.06 -3.43
C PRO A 261 3.47 -15.41 -3.18
N LEU A 262 4.11 -14.67 -2.28
CA LEU A 262 5.44 -15.04 -1.85
C LEU A 262 5.36 -16.47 -1.33
N SER A 263 6.24 -17.31 -1.85
CA SER A 263 6.42 -18.65 -1.32
C SER A 263 6.82 -18.58 0.14
N GLU A 264 6.51 -19.64 0.89
CA GLU A 264 6.90 -19.75 2.30
C GLU A 264 8.41 -19.52 2.49
N THR A 265 9.23 -19.97 1.54
CA THR A 265 10.68 -19.74 1.51
C THR A 265 11.05 -18.26 1.35
N GLU A 266 10.37 -17.50 0.49
CA GLU A 266 10.61 -16.06 0.33
C GLU A 266 10.19 -15.27 1.56
N LEU A 267 9.08 -15.65 2.21
CA LEU A 267 8.66 -15.04 3.47
C LEU A 267 9.67 -15.33 4.59
N PHE A 268 10.15 -16.57 4.68
CA PHE A 268 11.18 -16.99 5.62
C PHE A 268 12.49 -16.22 5.42
N ASP A 269 12.95 -16.11 4.18
CA ASP A 269 14.19 -15.39 3.84
C ASP A 269 14.11 -13.92 4.25
N ARG A 270 12.96 -13.28 4.05
CA ARG A 270 12.73 -11.90 4.49
C ARG A 270 12.67 -11.75 6.00
N ALA A 271 11.98 -12.66 6.68
CA ALA A 271 11.93 -12.65 8.14
C ALA A 271 13.35 -12.76 8.70
N LEU A 272 14.18 -13.60 8.09
CA LEU A 272 15.59 -13.74 8.45
C LEU A 272 16.40 -12.46 8.15
N ASP A 273 16.15 -11.77 7.04
CA ASP A 273 16.78 -10.49 6.70
C ASP A 273 16.40 -9.36 7.66
N LYS A 274 15.17 -9.38 8.18
CA LYS A 274 14.64 -8.40 9.14
C LYS A 274 14.89 -8.77 10.60
N ALA A 275 15.56 -9.89 10.88
CA ALA A 275 15.72 -10.44 12.22
C ALA A 275 14.36 -10.66 12.95
N ASP A 276 13.29 -10.97 12.22
CA ASP A 276 11.99 -11.38 12.78
C ASP A 276 12.04 -12.86 13.20
N TRP A 277 12.76 -13.09 14.29
CA TRP A 277 13.04 -14.44 14.78
C TRP A 277 11.78 -15.18 15.26
N ALA A 278 10.77 -14.44 15.72
CA ALA A 278 9.50 -15.02 16.16
C ALA A 278 8.72 -15.62 14.98
N TYR A 279 8.77 -15.00 13.80
CA TYR A 279 8.26 -15.60 12.58
C TYR A 279 9.13 -16.79 12.14
N VAL A 280 10.45 -16.62 12.05
CA VAL A 280 11.40 -17.67 11.65
C VAL A 280 11.20 -18.96 12.48
N ALA A 281 11.02 -18.84 13.80
CA ALA A 281 10.81 -19.96 14.71
C ALA A 281 9.59 -20.84 14.37
N LYS A 282 8.58 -20.30 13.68
CA LYS A 282 7.38 -21.05 13.28
C LYS A 282 7.63 -21.99 12.09
N HIS A 283 8.74 -21.84 11.37
CA HIS A 283 9.04 -22.56 10.13
C HIS A 283 10.24 -23.51 10.29
N SER A 284 10.12 -24.49 11.18
CA SER A 284 11.20 -25.41 11.54
C SER A 284 11.80 -26.17 10.35
N ASN A 285 10.99 -26.57 9.36
CA ASN A 285 11.46 -27.24 8.15
C ASN A 285 12.36 -26.33 7.30
N LEU A 286 12.04 -25.03 7.21
CA LEU A 286 12.84 -24.07 6.46
C LEU A 286 14.15 -23.74 7.17
N ILE A 287 14.15 -23.69 8.51
CA ILE A 287 15.39 -23.59 9.31
C ILE A 287 16.31 -24.77 9.00
N LYS A 288 15.79 -26.00 9.04
CA LYS A 288 16.58 -27.22 8.77
C LYS A 288 17.19 -27.21 7.37
N ASN A 289 16.41 -26.82 6.37
CA ASN A 289 16.87 -26.77 4.98
C ASN A 289 17.84 -25.61 4.68
N ASN A 290 17.91 -24.60 5.56
CA ASN A 290 18.71 -23.39 5.35
C ASN A 290 19.61 -23.07 6.55
N VAL A 291 20.10 -24.10 7.26
CA VAL A 291 20.79 -23.94 8.55
C VAL A 291 22.01 -23.02 8.46
N GLY A 292 22.79 -23.08 7.37
CA GLY A 292 23.95 -22.20 7.16
C GLY A 292 23.57 -20.73 7.03
N LYS A 293 22.45 -20.44 6.33
CA LYS A 293 21.94 -19.07 6.18
C LYS A 293 21.46 -18.53 7.54
N VAL A 294 20.74 -19.35 8.30
CA VAL A 294 20.28 -19.00 9.66
C VAL A 294 21.46 -18.74 10.59
N LEU A 295 22.47 -19.62 10.59
CA LEU A 295 23.68 -19.48 11.41
C LEU A 295 24.41 -18.16 11.18
N SER A 296 24.52 -17.74 9.92
CA SER A 296 25.21 -16.49 9.56
C SER A 296 24.59 -15.23 10.20
N LYS A 297 23.34 -15.32 10.67
CA LYS A 297 22.56 -14.23 11.29
C LYS A 297 22.19 -14.50 12.75
N LEU A 298 22.47 -15.70 13.25
CA LEU A 298 21.99 -16.20 14.54
C LEU A 298 22.46 -15.36 15.73
N LYS A 299 23.56 -14.61 15.60
CA LYS A 299 24.10 -13.76 16.66
C LYS A 299 23.13 -12.67 17.14
N ASP A 300 22.17 -12.26 16.30
CA ASP A 300 21.15 -11.27 16.65
C ASP A 300 19.83 -11.93 17.11
N CYS A 301 19.79 -13.26 17.21
CA CYS A 301 18.60 -14.02 17.59
C CYS A 301 18.42 -14.13 19.10
N ARG A 302 17.21 -13.83 19.60
CA ARG A 302 16.80 -14.03 21.00
C ARG A 302 15.74 -15.11 21.19
N GLU A 303 15.33 -15.79 20.12
CA GLU A 303 14.31 -16.82 20.17
C GLU A 303 14.94 -18.19 20.44
N GLN A 304 14.78 -18.70 21.66
CA GLN A 304 15.33 -19.99 22.10
C GLN A 304 14.95 -21.14 21.15
N ALA A 305 13.72 -21.15 20.64
CA ALA A 305 13.23 -22.19 19.72
C ALA A 305 14.09 -22.29 18.44
N VAL A 306 14.64 -21.19 17.93
CA VAL A 306 15.53 -21.21 16.76
C VAL A 306 16.83 -21.92 17.09
N TYR A 307 17.40 -21.66 18.27
CA TYR A 307 18.62 -22.32 18.75
C TYR A 307 18.43 -23.81 18.97
N GLU A 308 17.28 -24.23 19.51
CA GLU A 308 16.95 -25.64 19.69
C GLU A 308 16.90 -26.37 18.34
N ILE A 309 16.24 -25.78 17.34
CA ILE A 309 16.12 -26.37 16.00
C ILE A 309 17.49 -26.45 15.31
N VAL A 310 18.28 -25.36 15.35
CA VAL A 310 19.62 -25.32 14.73
C VAL A 310 20.57 -26.27 15.44
N GLY A 311 20.62 -26.24 16.78
CA GLY A 311 21.49 -27.10 17.58
C GLY A 311 21.17 -28.57 17.39
N PHE A 312 19.87 -28.93 17.39
CA PHE A 312 19.45 -30.28 17.05
C PHE A 312 19.94 -30.69 15.66
N GLN A 313 19.82 -29.81 14.66
CA GLN A 313 20.23 -30.14 13.31
C GLN A 313 21.74 -30.28 13.14
N LEU A 314 22.54 -29.48 13.83
CA LEU A 314 24.00 -29.58 13.80
C LEU A 314 24.54 -30.87 14.44
N ILE A 315 23.84 -31.43 15.43
CA ILE A 315 24.25 -32.69 16.07
C ILE A 315 23.92 -33.90 15.19
N HIS A 316 22.86 -33.82 14.38
CA HIS A 316 22.30 -34.96 13.65
C HIS A 316 22.54 -34.91 12.14
N THR A 317 23.22 -33.90 11.61
CA THR A 317 23.55 -33.82 10.19
C THR A 317 24.99 -34.26 9.93
N GLU A 318 25.18 -35.09 8.92
CA GLU A 318 26.51 -35.57 8.50
C GLU A 318 27.35 -34.45 7.85
N GLU A 319 26.70 -33.39 7.36
CA GLU A 319 27.31 -32.24 6.69
C GLU A 319 27.75 -31.13 7.67
N CYS A 320 27.77 -31.40 8.98
CA CYS A 320 28.11 -30.41 9.98
C CYS A 320 29.63 -30.14 10.00
N ASP A 321 30.05 -28.98 9.52
CA ASP A 321 31.45 -28.57 9.62
C ASP A 321 31.77 -27.86 10.96
N ILE A 322 33.05 -27.87 11.34
CA ILE A 322 33.54 -27.22 12.57
C ILE A 322 33.23 -25.71 12.59
N THR A 323 33.15 -25.07 11.41
CA THR A 323 32.86 -23.64 11.28
C THR A 323 31.43 -23.33 11.73
N MET A 324 30.46 -24.16 11.32
CA MET A 324 29.05 -24.04 11.68
C MET A 324 28.83 -24.26 13.17
N LEU A 325 29.50 -25.27 13.76
CA LEU A 325 29.48 -25.48 15.21
C LEU A 325 30.07 -24.28 15.96
N ARG A 326 31.15 -23.68 15.45
CA ARG A 326 31.77 -22.51 16.06
C ARG A 326 30.85 -21.29 15.99
N GLN A 327 30.23 -21.03 14.83
CA GLN A 327 29.25 -19.95 14.66
C GLN A 327 28.06 -20.12 15.62
N PHE A 328 27.56 -21.34 15.75
CA PHE A 328 26.49 -21.65 16.70
C PHE A 328 26.93 -21.39 18.14
N ALA A 329 28.08 -21.90 18.56
CA ALA A 329 28.62 -21.71 19.91
C ALA A 329 28.83 -20.23 20.23
N GLU A 330 29.41 -19.46 19.32
CA GLU A 330 29.61 -18.01 19.47
C GLU A 330 28.27 -17.27 19.64
N ALA A 331 27.27 -17.60 18.82
CA ALA A 331 25.92 -17.02 18.93
C ALA A 331 25.19 -17.47 20.21
N PHE A 332 25.39 -18.71 20.66
CA PHE A 332 24.76 -19.25 21.86
C PHE A 332 25.39 -18.66 23.13
N VAL A 333 26.70 -18.45 23.16
CA VAL A 333 27.37 -17.74 24.26
C VAL A 333 26.89 -16.29 24.37
N ALA A 334 26.60 -15.64 23.23
CA ALA A 334 26.12 -14.27 23.20
C ALA A 334 24.68 -14.14 23.76
N ASN A 335 23.77 -15.04 23.38
CA ASN A 335 22.33 -14.88 23.66
C ASN A 335 21.77 -15.89 24.69
N GLY A 336 22.43 -17.03 24.91
CA GLY A 336 21.93 -18.14 25.74
C GLY A 336 21.76 -17.82 27.21
N ARG A 337 22.34 -16.70 27.67
CA ARG A 337 22.12 -16.16 29.01
C ARG A 337 20.71 -15.59 29.20
N ASP A 338 20.04 -15.20 28.14
CA ASP A 338 18.69 -14.64 28.19
C ASP A 338 17.61 -15.73 28.05
N PHE A 339 18.01 -16.97 27.79
CA PHE A 339 17.12 -18.12 27.69
C PHE A 339 16.71 -18.64 29.08
N GLY A 340 15.81 -19.63 29.09
CA GLY A 340 15.34 -20.28 30.31
C GLY A 340 16.48 -20.74 31.24
N CYS A 341 16.18 -20.92 32.53
CA CYS A 341 17.16 -21.25 33.57
C CYS A 341 18.06 -22.46 33.24
N GLU A 342 17.55 -23.43 32.49
CA GLU A 342 18.30 -24.61 32.05
C GLU A 342 19.40 -24.28 31.03
N CYS A 343 19.19 -23.27 30.16
CA CYS A 343 20.15 -22.88 29.12
C CYS A 343 21.30 -22.00 29.63
N LYS A 344 21.10 -21.28 30.74
CA LYS A 344 22.09 -20.34 31.31
C LYS A 344 23.38 -21.04 31.77
N GLY A 345 23.26 -22.26 32.30
CA GLY A 345 24.40 -23.07 32.73
C GLY A 345 25.28 -23.45 31.54
N TYR A 346 24.67 -24.05 30.51
CA TYR A 346 25.36 -24.49 29.29
C TYR A 346 26.04 -23.34 28.53
N ALA A 347 25.43 -22.16 28.45
CA ALA A 347 26.04 -21.00 27.79
C ALA A 347 27.32 -20.51 28.50
N THR A 348 27.45 -20.78 29.80
CA THR A 348 28.66 -20.43 30.57
C THR A 348 29.76 -21.47 30.36
N GLU A 349 29.40 -22.74 30.25
CA GLU A 349 30.31 -23.86 29.99
C GLU A 349 30.91 -23.79 28.58
N VAL A 350 30.12 -23.46 27.55
CA VAL A 350 30.60 -23.32 26.16
C VAL A 350 31.59 -22.16 25.98
N LYS A 351 31.62 -21.19 26.91
CA LYS A 351 32.55 -20.06 26.88
C LYS A 351 33.95 -20.43 27.41
N GLN A 352 34.05 -21.47 28.24
CA GLN A 352 35.30 -21.94 28.84
C GLN A 352 36.02 -22.88 27.87
#